data_AF-A0AA43HQE9-F1
#
_entry.id   AF-A0AA43HQE9-F1
#
_cell.length_a   1.000
_cell.length_b   1.000
_cell.length_c   1.000
_cell.angle_alpha   90.00
_cell.angle_beta   90.00
_cell.angle_gamma   90.00
#
_symmetry.space_group_name_H-M   'P 1'
#
loop_
_entity.id
_entity.type
_entity.pdbx_description
1 polymer ?
#
loop_
_entity_poly.entity_id
_entity_poly.type
_entity_poly.pdbx_seq_one_letter_code
_entity_poly.pdbx_strand_id
1 'polypeptide(L)'
;METKLTVLLLSIFLIICGSTNVKAQVTIGDGTPPQDFSVLEISTAETKGGLRLPQLTTTQRNSLSLPTISEDNKKERAKGLAIFNTETKCFEFWNSMEWISLCNGQEPGLVEFTDCDKITVTGAYDMDKPLKDQNVRIEVPVNVTKMGSYVYSAVCNGITFEGRGNFVNLGPTTVSLYIDIAGGTPTAAGTFNATVTITPVDGDPDPITVVCTSTQIKFLKRSEATLKILNLAGDQNSTGLTSTGGNYSSSSVYTAVGNWLRGASTSIVGTTLSAPRVYAGTLNVEIINVPISGEMAVLQTYIEEASIIWVGASEIHHYGAGVLINEWSKAGKGIVMITGDKAAESTVPNALGYYIEDGSSAYGSVYGSRLPEVFSSANGAPFNIGTISQGIGYSGSNCGYVSSKTGTVFMNVDGYPSAFADLSNGVFIFGDKFGSVSSGDRWNNFAKVLTDIFVWSLKNAPIH
;
A
#
# COMPACT_ATOMS: atom_id res chain seq x y z
N MET A 1 -19.54 -47.90 -72.18
CA MET A 1 -19.18 -46.49 -71.85
C MET A 1 -19.04 -46.30 -70.34
N GLU A 2 -19.81 -47.02 -69.53
CA GLU A 2 -19.83 -46.89 -68.05
C GLU A 2 -18.50 -47.20 -67.35
N THR A 3 -17.80 -48.29 -67.71
CA THR A 3 -16.52 -48.67 -67.07
C THR A 3 -15.39 -47.65 -67.23
N LYS A 4 -15.38 -46.87 -68.32
CA LYS A 4 -14.37 -45.83 -68.54
C LYS A 4 -14.65 -44.58 -67.69
N LEU A 5 -15.92 -44.27 -67.43
CA LEU A 5 -16.30 -43.14 -66.59
C LEU A 5 -16.01 -43.45 -65.10
N THR A 6 -16.26 -44.67 -64.65
CA THR A 6 -15.94 -45.09 -63.27
C THR A 6 -14.44 -45.05 -62.99
N VAL A 7 -13.60 -45.51 -63.92
CA VAL A 7 -12.14 -45.47 -63.76
C VAL A 7 -11.61 -44.03 -63.77
N LEU A 8 -12.16 -43.15 -64.61
CA LEU A 8 -11.80 -41.73 -64.63
C LEU A 8 -12.19 -41.03 -63.31
N LEU A 9 -13.40 -41.28 -62.81
CA LEU A 9 -13.86 -40.71 -61.54
C LEU A 9 -13.03 -41.21 -60.35
N LEU A 10 -12.65 -42.49 -60.33
CA LEU A 10 -11.79 -43.05 -59.29
C LEU A 10 -10.36 -42.47 -59.33
N SER A 11 -9.83 -42.23 -60.54
CA SER A 11 -8.51 -41.60 -60.73
C SER A 11 -8.51 -40.14 -60.27
N ILE A 12 -9.57 -39.39 -60.56
CA ILE A 12 -9.75 -38.00 -60.09
C ILE A 12 -9.89 -37.97 -58.56
N PHE A 13 -10.64 -38.90 -57.97
CA PHE A 13 -10.77 -39.02 -56.51
C PHE A 13 -9.41 -39.31 -55.83
N LEU A 14 -8.60 -40.22 -56.39
CA LEU A 14 -7.27 -40.54 -55.86
C LEU A 14 -6.27 -39.37 -55.98
N ILE A 15 -6.35 -38.56 -57.05
CA ILE A 15 -5.50 -37.38 -57.22
C ILE A 15 -5.90 -36.27 -56.24
N ILE A 16 -7.20 -36.09 -55.97
CA ILE A 16 -7.69 -35.11 -54.99
C ILE A 16 -7.34 -35.53 -53.55
N CYS A 17 -7.33 -36.83 -53.24
CA CYS A 17 -6.93 -37.34 -51.92
C CYS A 17 -5.41 -37.37 -51.69
N GLY A 18 -4.58 -37.35 -52.75
CA GLY A 18 -3.12 -37.47 -52.64
C GLY A 18 -2.36 -36.16 -52.35
N SER A 19 -3.00 -35.00 -52.45
CA SER A 19 -2.34 -33.68 -52.39
C SER A 19 -2.65 -32.83 -51.16
N THR A 20 -3.34 -33.35 -50.15
CA THR A 20 -3.58 -32.62 -48.90
C THR A 20 -2.58 -33.05 -47.82
N ASN A 21 -1.71 -32.13 -47.40
CA ASN A 21 -0.91 -32.28 -46.18
C ASN A 21 -1.86 -32.16 -44.97
N VAL A 22 -2.59 -33.22 -44.65
CA VAL A 22 -3.44 -33.26 -43.47
C VAL A 22 -2.53 -33.25 -42.24
N LYS A 23 -2.30 -32.08 -41.66
CA LYS A 23 -1.65 -31.95 -40.35
C LYS A 23 -2.67 -32.36 -39.29
N ALA A 24 -2.55 -33.59 -38.80
CA ALA A 24 -3.42 -34.14 -37.76
C ALA A 24 -3.06 -33.67 -36.33
N GLN A 25 -2.22 -32.63 -36.19
CA GLN A 25 -1.90 -32.07 -34.88
C GLN A 25 -3.07 -31.21 -34.42
N VAL A 26 -3.73 -31.67 -33.36
CA VAL A 26 -4.75 -30.94 -32.63
C VAL A 26 -4.26 -30.69 -31.22
N THR A 27 -4.66 -29.57 -30.64
CA THR A 27 -4.55 -29.26 -29.23
C THR A 27 -5.21 -30.39 -28.43
N ILE A 28 -4.45 -31.02 -27.54
CA ILE A 28 -4.93 -32.13 -26.74
C ILE A 28 -5.99 -31.59 -25.77
N GLY A 29 -7.20 -32.14 -25.87
CA GLY A 29 -8.33 -31.78 -25.00
C GLY A 29 -9.29 -30.73 -25.55
N ASP A 30 -9.00 -30.12 -26.72
CA ASP A 30 -9.80 -29.02 -27.31
C ASP A 30 -10.06 -29.18 -28.82
N GLY A 31 -9.34 -30.06 -29.52
CA GLY A 31 -9.63 -30.41 -30.92
C GLY A 31 -9.38 -29.29 -31.94
N THR A 32 -8.87 -28.15 -31.48
CA THR A 32 -8.45 -27.00 -32.27
C THR A 32 -7.01 -27.17 -32.78
N PRO A 33 -6.57 -26.47 -33.83
CA PRO A 33 -5.16 -26.41 -34.18
C PRO A 33 -4.33 -25.79 -33.05
N PRO A 34 -3.13 -26.32 -32.72
CA PRO A 34 -2.19 -25.65 -31.82
C PRO A 34 -1.79 -24.27 -32.36
N GLN A 35 -1.41 -23.36 -31.46
CA GLN A 35 -0.83 -22.08 -31.88
C GLN A 35 0.47 -22.27 -32.67
N ASP A 36 0.79 -21.35 -33.58
CA ASP A 36 1.97 -21.44 -34.48
C ASP A 36 3.32 -21.53 -33.73
N PHE A 37 3.36 -21.10 -32.47
CA PHE A 37 4.52 -21.18 -31.58
C PHE A 37 4.54 -22.43 -30.69
N SER A 38 3.50 -23.26 -30.73
CA SER A 38 3.32 -24.42 -29.86
C SER A 38 3.40 -25.72 -30.65
N VAL A 39 4.46 -26.50 -30.42
CA VAL A 39 4.57 -27.87 -30.97
C VAL A 39 3.65 -28.85 -30.24
N LEU A 40 3.30 -28.56 -28.98
CA LEU A 40 2.37 -29.31 -28.14
C LEU A 40 1.56 -28.34 -27.28
N GLU A 41 0.24 -28.46 -27.32
CA GLU A 41 -0.68 -27.65 -26.51
C GLU A 41 -1.70 -28.57 -25.82
N ILE A 42 -1.99 -28.29 -24.54
CA ILE A 42 -2.99 -28.99 -23.74
C ILE A 42 -3.98 -27.94 -23.28
N SER A 43 -5.24 -28.06 -23.68
CA SER A 43 -6.32 -27.16 -23.28
C SER A 43 -7.38 -27.92 -22.50
N THR A 44 -7.93 -27.25 -21.49
CA THR A 44 -9.00 -27.79 -20.65
C THR A 44 -10.34 -27.10 -20.89
N ALA A 45 -10.46 -26.34 -22.00
CA ALA A 45 -11.70 -25.68 -22.38
C ALA A 45 -12.84 -26.71 -22.51
N GLU A 46 -12.63 -27.74 -23.34
CA GLU A 46 -13.61 -28.81 -23.60
C GLU A 46 -13.40 -30.03 -22.69
N THR A 47 -12.18 -30.57 -22.60
CA THR A 47 -11.88 -31.76 -21.79
C THR A 47 -11.18 -31.41 -20.48
N LYS A 48 -11.75 -31.77 -19.32
CA LYS A 48 -11.10 -31.53 -18.01
C LYS A 48 -10.02 -32.59 -17.75
N GLY A 49 -8.78 -32.15 -17.59
CA GLY A 49 -7.60 -33.01 -17.36
C GLY A 49 -6.33 -32.18 -17.11
N GLY A 50 -5.18 -32.83 -17.04
CA GLY A 50 -3.89 -32.14 -16.88
C GLY A 50 -2.72 -32.98 -17.38
N LEU A 51 -1.53 -32.37 -17.44
CA LEU A 51 -0.30 -33.08 -17.78
C LEU A 51 0.22 -33.84 -16.56
N ARG A 52 0.19 -35.17 -16.63
CA ARG A 52 0.86 -36.02 -15.63
C ARG A 52 2.29 -36.30 -16.07
N LEU A 53 3.26 -35.70 -15.38
CA LEU A 53 4.68 -35.91 -15.65
C LEU A 53 5.12 -37.34 -15.33
N PRO A 54 6.23 -37.80 -15.94
CA PRO A 54 6.90 -39.04 -15.53
C PRO A 54 7.11 -39.07 -14.01
N GLN A 55 6.68 -40.15 -13.39
CA GLN A 55 6.71 -40.36 -11.94
C GLN A 55 7.91 -41.24 -11.61
N LEU A 56 8.96 -40.68 -11.02
CA LEU A 56 10.20 -41.41 -10.73
C LEU A 56 10.52 -41.32 -9.23
N THR A 57 11.10 -42.36 -8.65
CA THR A 57 11.80 -42.25 -7.36
C THR A 57 13.12 -41.50 -7.53
N THR A 58 13.74 -41.04 -6.43
CA THR A 58 15.05 -40.38 -6.49
C THR A 58 16.12 -41.30 -7.10
N THR A 59 16.08 -42.60 -6.77
CA THR A 59 16.98 -43.60 -7.37
C THR A 59 16.76 -43.75 -8.87
N GLN A 60 15.51 -43.81 -9.32
CA GLN A 60 15.17 -43.93 -10.75
C GLN A 60 15.58 -42.67 -11.52
N ARG A 61 15.32 -41.49 -10.96
CA ARG A 61 15.77 -40.20 -11.50
C ARG A 61 17.30 -40.15 -11.62
N ASN A 62 18.04 -40.53 -10.57
CA ASN A 62 19.50 -40.51 -10.59
C ASN A 62 20.10 -41.51 -11.58
N SER A 63 19.38 -42.60 -11.88
CA SER A 63 19.77 -43.59 -12.89
C SER A 63 19.68 -43.06 -14.32
N LEU A 64 19.11 -41.87 -14.54
CA LEU A 64 19.17 -41.17 -15.84
C LEU A 64 20.58 -40.62 -16.14
N SER A 65 21.50 -40.62 -15.17
CA SER A 65 22.91 -40.26 -15.33
C SER A 65 23.15 -38.90 -16.01
N LEU A 66 22.22 -37.96 -15.85
CA LEU A 66 22.35 -36.61 -16.43
C LEU A 66 23.59 -35.84 -15.93
N PRO A 67 24.00 -35.92 -14.64
CA PRO A 67 25.20 -35.25 -14.17
C PRO A 67 26.50 -35.75 -14.83
N THR A 68 26.52 -36.98 -15.36
CA THR A 68 27.74 -37.59 -15.94
C THR A 68 27.82 -37.46 -17.45
N ILE A 69 26.84 -36.81 -18.09
CA ILE A 69 26.93 -36.46 -19.52
C ILE A 69 28.14 -35.55 -19.69
N SER A 70 29.11 -35.93 -20.53
CA SER A 70 30.33 -35.14 -20.78
C SER A 70 30.26 -34.32 -22.07
N GLU A 71 29.35 -34.66 -22.98
CA GLU A 71 29.18 -33.95 -24.26
C GLU A 71 28.24 -32.76 -24.13
N ASP A 72 28.70 -31.55 -24.45
CA ASP A 72 27.94 -30.30 -24.29
C ASP A 72 26.61 -30.31 -25.06
N ASN A 73 26.60 -30.80 -26.30
CA ASN A 73 25.38 -30.91 -27.10
C ASN A 73 24.32 -31.83 -26.48
N LYS A 74 24.74 -32.85 -25.72
CA LYS A 74 23.81 -33.74 -25.00
C LYS A 74 23.33 -33.11 -23.70
N LYS A 75 24.20 -32.38 -22.98
CA LYS A 75 23.83 -31.62 -21.78
C LYS A 75 22.75 -30.58 -22.10
N GLU A 76 22.94 -29.81 -23.16
CA GLU A 76 21.96 -28.77 -23.55
C GLU A 76 20.61 -29.36 -23.95
N ARG A 77 20.60 -30.51 -24.63
CA ARG A 77 19.34 -31.19 -24.99
C ARG A 77 18.59 -31.78 -23.79
N ALA A 78 19.28 -32.05 -22.68
CA ALA A 78 18.66 -32.56 -21.45
C ALA A 78 18.03 -31.44 -20.60
N LYS A 79 18.42 -30.18 -20.85
CA LYS A 79 17.90 -29.02 -20.11
C LYS A 79 16.38 -28.91 -20.28
N GLY A 80 15.68 -28.67 -19.17
CA GLY A 80 14.23 -28.58 -19.14
C GLY A 80 13.51 -29.94 -19.07
N LEU A 81 14.22 -31.07 -18.97
CA LEU A 81 13.59 -32.34 -18.64
C LEU A 81 12.88 -32.23 -17.30
N ALA A 82 11.57 -32.45 -17.28
CA ALA A 82 10.73 -32.32 -16.09
C ALA A 82 10.14 -33.68 -15.67
N ILE A 83 10.09 -33.90 -14.36
CA ILE A 83 9.53 -35.10 -13.73
C ILE A 83 8.71 -34.71 -12.49
N PHE A 84 7.97 -35.68 -11.97
CA PHE A 84 7.50 -35.66 -10.58
C PHE A 84 8.26 -36.73 -9.80
N ASN A 85 8.99 -36.33 -8.77
CA ASN A 85 9.66 -37.26 -7.88
C ASN A 85 8.69 -37.79 -6.84
N THR A 86 8.44 -39.09 -6.84
CA THR A 86 7.42 -39.72 -5.97
C THR A 86 7.86 -39.86 -4.51
N GLU A 87 9.16 -39.79 -4.23
CA GLU A 87 9.70 -39.84 -2.86
C GLU A 87 9.64 -38.47 -2.20
N THR A 88 10.16 -37.44 -2.88
CA THR A 88 10.11 -36.05 -2.39
C THR A 88 8.72 -35.45 -2.55
N LYS A 89 7.87 -36.05 -3.41
CA LYS A 89 6.54 -35.55 -3.81
C LYS A 89 6.62 -34.19 -4.51
N CYS A 90 7.71 -33.94 -5.23
CA CYS A 90 8.01 -32.66 -5.84
C CYS A 90 8.01 -32.70 -7.36
N PHE A 91 7.64 -31.58 -7.99
CA PHE A 91 8.04 -31.32 -9.38
C PHE A 91 9.54 -31.05 -9.41
N GLU A 92 10.26 -31.70 -10.30
CA GLU A 92 11.69 -31.47 -10.50
C GLU A 92 12.02 -31.27 -11.98
N PHE A 93 12.99 -30.40 -12.29
CA PHE A 93 13.52 -30.25 -13.65
C PHE A 93 15.04 -30.17 -13.69
N TRP A 94 15.63 -30.64 -14.79
CA TRP A 94 17.08 -30.59 -15.01
C TRP A 94 17.49 -29.23 -15.60
N ASN A 95 18.39 -28.50 -14.93
CA ASN A 95 18.82 -27.17 -15.38
C ASN A 95 20.11 -27.15 -16.22
N SER A 96 20.71 -28.33 -16.47
CA SER A 96 22.03 -28.61 -17.08
C SER A 96 23.16 -28.97 -16.10
N MET A 97 23.00 -28.61 -14.82
CA MET A 97 24.00 -28.82 -13.76
C MET A 97 23.48 -29.76 -12.68
N GLU A 98 22.22 -29.57 -12.27
CA GLU A 98 21.57 -30.33 -11.21
C GLU A 98 20.05 -30.44 -11.42
N TRP A 99 19.42 -31.27 -10.59
CA TRP A 99 17.97 -31.36 -10.50
C TRP A 99 17.43 -30.27 -9.57
N ILE A 100 16.56 -29.41 -10.09
CA ILE A 100 15.90 -28.35 -9.32
C ILE A 100 14.53 -28.84 -8.88
N SER A 101 14.27 -28.85 -7.57
CA SER A 101 12.97 -29.18 -6.96
C SER A 101 12.15 -27.93 -6.69
N LEU A 102 10.85 -27.95 -7.02
CA LEU A 102 9.92 -26.83 -6.89
C LEU A 102 8.97 -26.91 -5.68
N CYS A 103 9.07 -27.94 -4.85
CA CYS A 103 8.25 -28.04 -3.65
C CYS A 103 9.17 -28.02 -2.43
N ASN A 104 8.94 -27.06 -1.54
CA ASN A 104 9.77 -26.63 -0.40
C ASN A 104 10.74 -27.66 0.18
N GLY A 105 11.96 -27.20 0.47
CA GLY A 105 13.14 -28.02 0.67
C GLY A 105 14.18 -27.80 -0.43
N GLN A 106 14.15 -26.65 -1.11
CA GLN A 106 15.27 -26.22 -1.94
C GLN A 106 16.52 -26.20 -1.06
N GLU A 107 17.64 -26.64 -1.62
CA GLU A 107 18.96 -26.25 -1.14
C GLU A 107 18.91 -24.76 -0.77
N PRO A 108 19.48 -24.38 0.38
CA PRO A 108 19.28 -23.04 0.85
C PRO A 108 19.98 -22.08 -0.13
N GLY A 109 19.30 -20.98 -0.42
CA GLY A 109 19.85 -19.94 -1.26
C GLY A 109 21.05 -19.30 -0.57
N LEU A 110 22.08 -18.99 -1.34
CA LEU A 110 23.28 -18.32 -0.83
C LEU A 110 23.25 -16.86 -1.27
N VAL A 111 23.70 -16.00 -0.37
CA VAL A 111 23.81 -14.58 -0.61
C VAL A 111 25.18 -14.07 -0.18
N GLU A 112 25.69 -13.07 -0.86
CA GLU A 112 26.74 -12.21 -0.32
C GLU A 112 26.09 -11.09 0.47
N PHE A 113 26.51 -10.94 1.72
CA PHE A 113 26.08 -9.85 2.58
C PHE A 113 27.14 -9.55 3.64
N THR A 114 27.67 -8.32 3.64
CA THR A 114 28.73 -7.89 4.57
C THR A 114 28.49 -6.54 5.22
N ASP A 115 27.44 -5.82 4.81
CA ASP A 115 27.24 -4.41 5.16
C ASP A 115 25.95 -4.23 5.96
N CYS A 116 26.07 -4.38 7.29
CA CYS A 116 24.97 -4.21 8.22
C CYS A 116 24.36 -2.80 8.19
N ASP A 117 25.12 -1.79 7.75
CA ASP A 117 24.67 -0.38 7.74
C ASP A 117 23.67 -0.10 6.61
N LYS A 118 23.53 -1.02 5.65
CA LYS A 118 22.51 -0.97 4.59
C LYS A 118 21.15 -1.51 5.02
N ILE A 119 21.04 -2.15 6.19
CA ILE A 119 19.76 -2.61 6.71
C ILE A 119 18.95 -1.39 7.11
N THR A 120 17.74 -1.27 6.57
CA THR A 120 16.84 -0.16 6.88
C THR A 120 15.58 -0.65 7.59
N VAL A 121 15.01 0.20 8.43
CA VAL A 121 13.74 -0.07 9.11
C VAL A 121 12.72 0.92 8.58
N THR A 122 11.58 0.39 8.14
CA THR A 122 10.42 1.21 7.77
C THR A 122 9.42 1.19 8.92
N GLY A 123 8.95 2.36 9.34
CA GLY A 123 7.95 2.51 10.39
C GLY A 123 8.51 2.40 11.81
N ALA A 124 7.60 2.37 12.77
CA ALA A 124 7.87 2.20 14.19
C ALA A 124 6.82 1.23 14.78
N TYR A 125 7.18 0.52 15.84
CA TYR A 125 6.25 -0.37 16.53
C TYR A 125 5.36 0.44 17.48
N ASP A 126 4.05 0.46 17.26
CA ASP A 126 3.09 1.13 18.15
C ASP A 126 2.61 0.12 19.22
N MET A 127 3.12 0.24 20.45
CA MET A 127 2.84 -0.69 21.54
C MET A 127 1.35 -0.77 21.93
N ASP A 128 0.54 0.20 21.51
CA ASP A 128 -0.90 0.25 21.82
C ASP A 128 -1.75 -0.34 20.68
N LYS A 129 -1.15 -0.72 19.54
CA LYS A 129 -1.86 -1.31 18.39
C LYS A 129 -1.79 -2.85 18.37
N PRO A 130 -2.87 -3.53 17.94
CA PRO A 130 -2.83 -4.96 17.63
C PRO A 130 -1.77 -5.30 16.58
N LEU A 131 -1.21 -6.51 16.64
CA LEU A 131 -0.15 -6.97 15.71
C LEU A 131 -0.52 -6.83 14.22
N LYS A 132 -1.79 -7.11 13.87
CA LYS A 132 -2.30 -6.99 12.49
C LYS A 132 -2.31 -5.55 11.95
N ASP A 133 -2.25 -4.56 12.84
CA ASP A 133 -2.31 -3.14 12.50
C ASP A 133 -0.93 -2.47 12.59
N GLN A 134 0.13 -3.27 12.80
CA GLN A 134 1.53 -2.84 12.77
C GLN A 134 2.02 -2.75 11.32
N ASN A 135 2.86 -1.76 11.03
CA ASN A 135 3.46 -1.55 9.70
C ASN A 135 4.99 -1.54 9.72
N VAL A 136 5.61 -1.90 10.85
CA VAL A 136 7.07 -1.96 10.97
C VAL A 136 7.63 -3.18 10.23
N ARG A 137 8.69 -2.95 9.45
CA ARG A 137 9.42 -4.02 8.75
C ARG A 137 10.91 -3.67 8.60
N ILE A 138 11.73 -4.70 8.53
CA ILE A 138 13.18 -4.58 8.34
C ILE A 138 13.49 -4.99 6.90
N GLU A 139 14.20 -4.14 6.16
CA GLU A 139 14.61 -4.39 4.78
C GLU A 139 16.09 -4.74 4.76
N VAL A 140 16.41 -5.95 4.30
CA VAL A 140 17.77 -6.48 4.23
C VAL A 140 18.18 -6.61 2.76
N PRO A 141 19.02 -5.70 2.24
CA PRO A 141 19.52 -5.79 0.88
C PRO A 141 20.64 -6.84 0.81
N VAL A 142 20.48 -7.84 -0.05
CA VAL A 142 21.42 -8.95 -0.26
C VAL A 142 21.78 -9.09 -1.74
N ASN A 143 22.92 -9.71 -2.04
CA ASN A 143 23.26 -10.11 -3.42
C ASN A 143 23.18 -11.63 -3.54
N VAL A 144 22.18 -12.15 -4.27
CA VAL A 144 21.94 -13.60 -4.38
C VAL A 144 22.99 -14.25 -5.29
N THR A 145 23.75 -15.21 -4.76
CA THR A 145 24.75 -16.00 -5.50
C THR A 145 24.27 -17.42 -5.83
N LYS A 146 23.32 -17.96 -5.05
CA LYS A 146 22.67 -19.24 -5.33
C LYS A 146 21.16 -19.13 -5.10
N MET A 147 20.38 -19.56 -6.09
CA MET A 147 18.93 -19.69 -5.97
C MET A 147 18.57 -20.76 -4.93
N GLY A 148 17.49 -20.55 -4.19
CA GLY A 148 17.07 -21.47 -3.14
C GLY A 148 16.25 -20.80 -2.05
N SER A 149 15.90 -21.55 -1.02
CA SER A 149 15.09 -21.02 0.08
C SER A 149 15.90 -20.19 1.06
N TYR A 150 15.28 -19.19 1.69
CA TYR A 150 15.86 -18.43 2.79
C TYR A 150 14.88 -18.31 3.96
N VAL A 151 15.43 -18.20 5.16
CA VAL A 151 14.70 -17.83 6.39
C VAL A 151 15.61 -16.90 7.19
N TYR A 152 15.29 -15.61 7.19
CA TYR A 152 16.01 -14.59 7.97
C TYR A 152 15.15 -14.18 9.15
N SER A 153 15.81 -13.84 10.25
CA SER A 153 15.11 -13.43 11.46
C SER A 153 15.77 -12.22 12.09
N ALA A 154 15.00 -11.47 12.87
CA ALA A 154 15.54 -10.46 13.76
C ALA A 154 14.80 -10.50 15.10
N VAL A 155 15.51 -10.20 16.18
CA VAL A 155 14.89 -10.06 17.50
C VAL A 155 15.20 -8.67 18.02
N CYS A 156 14.17 -7.97 18.49
CA CYS A 156 14.31 -6.65 19.09
C CYS A 156 13.26 -6.45 20.19
N ASN A 157 13.69 -6.08 21.39
CA ASN A 157 12.82 -5.72 22.51
C ASN A 157 11.72 -6.78 22.82
N GLY A 158 12.03 -8.07 22.65
CA GLY A 158 11.06 -9.16 22.87
C GLY A 158 10.11 -9.45 21.71
N ILE A 159 10.28 -8.79 20.56
CA ILE A 159 9.58 -9.07 19.31
C ILE A 159 10.51 -9.78 18.31
N THR A 160 10.00 -10.83 17.69
CA THR A 160 10.63 -11.51 16.56
C THR A 160 10.08 -11.01 15.23
N PHE A 161 10.97 -10.79 14.28
CA PHE A 161 10.67 -10.54 12.87
C PHE A 161 11.20 -11.72 12.05
N GLU A 162 10.47 -12.14 11.02
CA GLU A 162 10.83 -13.23 10.12
C GLU A 162 10.58 -12.84 8.66
N GLY A 163 11.53 -13.19 7.79
CA GLY A 163 11.38 -13.17 6.34
C GLY A 163 11.69 -14.55 5.79
N ARG A 164 10.74 -15.17 5.06
CA ARG A 164 10.92 -16.47 4.42
C ARG A 164 10.49 -16.45 2.97
N GLY A 165 11.20 -17.17 2.12
CA GLY A 165 10.90 -17.22 0.70
C GLY A 165 11.91 -18.03 -0.09
N ASN A 166 11.87 -17.87 -1.42
CA ASN A 166 12.81 -18.49 -2.34
C ASN A 166 13.41 -17.41 -3.25
N PHE A 167 14.72 -17.43 -3.42
CA PHE A 167 15.39 -16.68 -4.48
C PHE A 167 15.21 -17.41 -5.81
N VAL A 168 14.55 -16.76 -6.76
CA VAL A 168 14.29 -17.28 -8.11
C VAL A 168 15.10 -16.58 -9.20
N ASN A 169 15.89 -15.57 -8.81
CA ASN A 169 16.82 -14.84 -9.66
C ASN A 169 18.13 -14.61 -8.90
N LEU A 170 19.24 -14.50 -9.62
CA LEU A 170 20.54 -14.09 -9.08
C LEU A 170 20.66 -12.55 -9.06
N GLY A 171 21.56 -12.04 -8.22
CA GLY A 171 21.88 -10.61 -8.15
C GLY A 171 21.20 -9.85 -7.00
N PRO A 172 21.23 -8.50 -7.05
CA PRO A 172 20.72 -7.65 -5.97
C PRO A 172 19.23 -7.87 -5.71
N THR A 173 18.88 -8.16 -4.46
CA THR A 173 17.51 -8.42 -4.00
C THR A 173 17.33 -7.83 -2.59
N THR A 174 16.15 -7.31 -2.28
CA THR A 174 15.80 -6.89 -0.91
C THR A 174 14.88 -7.91 -0.27
N VAL A 175 15.25 -8.39 0.91
CA VAL A 175 14.42 -9.28 1.73
C VAL A 175 13.76 -8.49 2.84
N SER A 176 12.42 -8.51 2.90
CA SER A 176 11.65 -7.87 3.96
C SER A 176 11.34 -8.85 5.08
N LEU A 177 11.62 -8.48 6.34
CA LEU A 177 11.27 -9.22 7.55
C LEU A 177 10.06 -8.54 8.19
N TYR A 178 9.02 -9.32 8.47
CA TYR A 178 7.76 -8.88 9.08
C TYR A 178 7.65 -9.42 10.50
N ILE A 179 6.85 -8.78 11.35
CA ILE A 179 6.60 -9.28 12.70
C ILE A 179 6.02 -10.70 12.64
N ASP A 180 6.63 -11.62 13.38
CA ASP A 180 6.05 -12.93 13.61
C ASP A 180 4.90 -12.80 14.62
N ILE A 181 3.71 -13.27 14.24
CA ILE A 181 2.51 -13.22 15.10
C ILE A 181 2.66 -14.05 16.38
N ALA A 182 3.58 -15.01 16.42
CA ALA A 182 3.95 -15.75 17.63
C ALA A 182 5.10 -15.07 18.41
N GLY A 183 5.67 -14.00 17.86
CA GLY A 183 6.99 -13.46 18.17
C GLY A 183 7.10 -12.65 19.47
N GLY A 184 6.12 -12.69 20.37
CA GLY A 184 6.21 -12.10 21.71
C GLY A 184 5.52 -10.74 21.88
N THR A 185 5.81 -10.08 23.01
CA THR A 185 5.26 -8.77 23.41
C THR A 185 6.43 -7.83 23.72
N PRO A 186 6.35 -6.53 23.34
CA PRO A 186 7.45 -5.61 23.60
C PRO A 186 7.64 -5.38 25.10
N THR A 187 8.89 -5.26 25.55
CA THR A 187 9.20 -5.11 26.99
C THR A 187 9.13 -3.65 27.46
N ALA A 188 9.57 -2.70 26.64
CA ALA A 188 9.58 -1.27 26.98
C ALA A 188 9.42 -0.37 25.75
N ALA A 189 9.00 0.88 25.95
CA ALA A 189 9.06 1.92 24.92
C ALA A 189 10.49 2.47 24.81
N GLY A 190 10.85 2.99 23.63
CA GLY A 190 12.18 3.53 23.32
C GLY A 190 12.75 3.02 22.01
N THR A 191 13.98 3.41 21.71
CA THR A 191 14.72 2.90 20.55
C THR A 191 15.64 1.77 20.99
N PHE A 192 15.53 0.61 20.36
CA PHE A 192 16.32 -0.57 20.69
C PHE A 192 17.06 -1.07 19.46
N ASN A 193 18.24 -1.64 19.69
CA ASN A 193 18.99 -2.31 18.65
C ASN A 193 18.40 -3.70 18.41
N ALA A 194 18.11 -4.01 17.16
CA ALA A 194 17.69 -5.31 16.68
C ALA A 194 18.92 -6.17 16.37
N THR A 195 18.84 -7.45 16.73
CA THR A 195 19.79 -8.47 16.32
C THR A 195 19.23 -9.17 15.09
N VAL A 196 19.70 -8.80 13.90
CA VAL A 196 19.31 -9.41 12.62
C VAL A 196 20.26 -10.57 12.32
N THR A 197 19.70 -11.75 12.05
CA THR A 197 20.42 -12.98 11.72
C THR A 197 20.09 -13.40 10.29
N ILE A 198 21.13 -13.48 9.46
CA ILE A 198 21.03 -13.82 8.04
C ILE A 198 21.76 -15.14 7.82
N THR A 199 21.02 -16.16 7.38
CA THR A 199 21.53 -17.49 7.08
C THR A 199 20.73 -18.15 5.95
N PRO A 200 21.38 -18.84 5.01
CA PRO A 200 22.83 -18.92 4.85
C PRO A 200 23.38 -17.74 4.04
N VAL A 201 24.59 -17.30 4.40
CA VAL A 201 25.42 -16.39 3.61
C VAL A 201 26.53 -17.22 2.96
N ASP A 202 26.88 -16.88 1.73
CA ASP A 202 27.94 -17.55 0.97
C ASP A 202 29.26 -17.47 1.73
N GLY A 203 29.90 -18.61 1.91
CA GLY A 203 31.11 -18.76 2.69
C GLY A 203 31.90 -19.94 2.14
N ASP A 204 33.20 -19.74 1.92
CA ASP A 204 34.08 -20.80 1.45
C ASP A 204 34.70 -21.52 2.65
N PRO A 205 34.50 -22.85 2.86
CA PRO A 205 33.76 -23.82 2.03
C PRO A 205 32.31 -24.09 2.45
N ASP A 206 31.86 -23.52 3.57
CA ASP A 206 30.56 -23.77 4.19
C ASP A 206 29.77 -22.47 4.38
N PRO A 207 28.42 -22.49 4.25
CA PRO A 207 27.61 -21.32 4.49
C PRO A 207 27.75 -20.78 5.91
N ILE A 208 27.88 -19.46 6.03
CA ILE A 208 28.05 -18.78 7.32
C ILE A 208 26.76 -18.06 7.76
N THR A 209 26.74 -17.66 9.03
CA THR A 209 25.70 -16.80 9.61
C THR A 209 26.26 -15.41 9.83
N VAL A 210 25.57 -14.39 9.29
CA VAL A 210 25.89 -12.98 9.59
C VAL A 210 24.92 -12.46 10.63
N VAL A 211 25.45 -11.78 11.65
CA VAL A 211 24.68 -11.18 12.74
C VAL A 211 24.95 -9.68 12.80
N CYS A 212 23.91 -8.87 12.61
CA CYS A 212 23.95 -7.41 12.70
C CYS A 212 23.23 -6.96 13.96
N THR A 213 23.85 -6.07 14.75
CA THR A 213 23.33 -5.62 16.06
C THR A 213 23.17 -4.10 16.18
N SER A 214 23.33 -3.37 15.08
CA SER A 214 23.23 -1.90 15.04
C SER A 214 21.88 -1.39 14.49
N THR A 215 21.04 -2.27 13.94
CA THR A 215 19.76 -1.87 13.32
C THR A 215 18.78 -1.36 14.38
N GLN A 216 18.41 -0.08 14.33
CA GLN A 216 17.55 0.51 15.36
C GLN A 216 16.06 0.41 15.00
N ILE A 217 15.24 -0.05 15.96
CA ILE A 217 13.78 -0.07 15.86
C ILE A 217 13.20 0.77 16.99
N LYS A 218 12.30 1.68 16.64
CA LYS A 218 11.58 2.52 17.61
C LYS A 218 10.30 1.81 18.07
N PHE A 219 10.14 1.70 19.38
CA PHE A 219 8.95 1.22 20.06
C PHE A 219 8.28 2.40 20.74
N LEU A 220 7.07 2.71 20.30
CA LEU A 220 6.34 3.90 20.68
C LEU A 220 5.16 3.51 21.55
N LYS A 221 4.90 4.33 22.56
CA LYS A 221 3.67 4.28 23.32
C LYS A 221 2.91 5.58 23.08
N ARG A 222 1.65 5.48 22.69
CA ARG A 222 0.83 6.64 22.32
C ARG A 222 0.75 7.64 23.46
N SER A 223 0.58 7.15 24.69
CA SER A 223 0.51 7.99 25.90
C SER A 223 1.77 8.83 26.18
N GLU A 224 2.90 8.50 25.56
CA GLU A 224 4.18 9.19 25.73
C GLU A 224 4.56 10.00 24.47
N ALA A 225 3.83 9.81 23.36
CA ALA A 225 4.11 10.45 22.09
C ALA A 225 3.55 11.88 22.01
N THR A 226 4.14 12.69 21.13
CA THR A 226 3.58 13.95 20.65
C THR A 226 3.06 13.76 19.23
N LEU A 227 1.78 14.01 19.02
CA LEU A 227 1.17 13.95 17.69
C LEU A 227 1.36 15.29 16.99
N LYS A 228 2.00 15.28 15.83
CA LYS A 228 2.31 16.49 15.06
C LYS A 228 1.31 16.67 13.93
N ILE A 229 0.66 17.84 13.90
CA ILE A 229 -0.23 18.28 12.82
C ILE A 229 0.53 19.30 12.00
N LEU A 230 0.90 18.93 10.79
CA LEU A 230 1.54 19.82 9.84
C LEU A 230 0.47 20.69 9.18
N ASN A 231 0.47 21.99 9.46
CA ASN A 231 -0.43 22.97 8.88
C ASN A 231 0.25 23.68 7.71
N LEU A 232 -0.05 23.21 6.50
CA LEU A 232 0.29 23.85 5.23
C LEU A 232 -0.81 24.87 4.91
N ALA A 233 -0.69 26.03 5.54
CA ALA A 233 -1.69 27.07 5.42
C ALA A 233 -1.64 27.70 4.02
N GLY A 234 -2.79 27.75 3.35
CA GLY A 234 -2.92 28.30 2.01
C GLY A 234 -2.97 29.82 1.97
N ASP A 235 -2.95 30.40 0.76
CA ASP A 235 -3.01 31.84 0.53
C ASP A 235 -4.45 32.42 0.56
N GLN A 236 -5.47 31.55 0.45
CA GLN A 236 -6.87 31.96 0.56
C GLN A 236 -7.25 32.33 1.99
N ASN A 237 -8.15 33.32 2.09
CA ASN A 237 -8.67 33.76 3.37
C ASN A 237 -9.35 32.62 4.14
N SER A 238 -9.00 32.47 5.43
CA SER A 238 -9.78 31.69 6.42
C SER A 238 -9.72 30.16 6.34
N THR A 239 -8.76 29.54 5.64
CA THR A 239 -8.68 28.07 5.53
C THR A 239 -7.54 27.42 6.32
N GLY A 240 -6.67 28.22 6.95
CA GLY A 240 -5.61 27.74 7.85
C GLY A 240 -6.10 27.41 9.27
N LEU A 241 -5.45 26.42 9.91
CA LEU A 241 -5.68 26.12 11.33
C LEU A 241 -5.09 27.18 12.28
N THR A 242 -4.16 28.01 11.81
CA THR A 242 -3.50 29.04 12.61
C THR A 242 -3.39 30.37 11.85
N SER A 243 -3.10 31.44 12.59
CA SER A 243 -2.95 32.81 12.08
C SER A 243 -1.62 33.11 11.40
N THR A 244 -0.63 32.22 11.52
CA THR A 244 0.76 32.48 11.12
C THR A 244 1.11 31.90 9.75
N GLY A 245 0.13 31.54 8.93
CA GLY A 245 0.37 30.83 7.66
C GLY A 245 -0.45 31.27 6.44
N GLY A 246 -1.28 32.30 6.51
CA GLY A 246 -2.10 32.73 5.37
C GLY A 246 -3.00 33.92 5.67
N ASN A 247 -3.77 34.39 4.69
CA ASN A 247 -4.74 35.47 4.89
C ASN A 247 -5.85 35.00 5.86
N TYR A 248 -6.03 35.74 6.95
CA TYR A 248 -6.64 35.25 8.18
C TYR A 248 -7.97 35.95 8.46
N SER A 249 -8.99 35.16 8.86
CA SER A 249 -10.10 35.69 9.65
C SER A 249 -10.14 34.97 10.99
N SER A 250 -10.05 35.74 12.08
CA SER A 250 -10.13 35.26 13.47
C SER A 250 -11.48 34.59 13.80
N SER A 251 -12.48 34.70 12.93
CA SER A 251 -13.83 34.15 13.07
C SER A 251 -14.11 32.90 12.22
N SER A 252 -13.10 32.32 11.57
CA SER A 252 -13.29 31.11 10.75
C SER A 252 -13.50 29.84 11.60
N VAL A 253 -14.27 28.88 11.06
CA VAL A 253 -14.43 27.55 11.68
C VAL A 253 -13.09 26.86 11.88
N TYR A 254 -12.21 26.93 10.87
CA TYR A 254 -10.90 26.29 10.90
C TYR A 254 -10.02 26.85 12.02
N THR A 255 -10.07 28.17 12.27
CA THR A 255 -9.38 28.80 13.40
C THR A 255 -9.96 28.38 14.74
N ALA A 256 -11.29 28.24 14.86
CA ALA A 256 -11.91 27.75 16.09
C ALA A 256 -11.43 26.33 16.43
N VAL A 257 -11.43 25.44 15.44
CA VAL A 257 -10.91 24.07 15.60
C VAL A 257 -9.40 24.07 15.86
N GLY A 258 -8.62 24.90 15.17
CA GLY A 258 -7.18 25.06 15.41
C GLY A 258 -6.85 25.60 16.81
N ASN A 259 -7.65 26.51 17.36
CA ASN A 259 -7.54 26.96 18.75
C ASN A 259 -7.80 25.81 19.73
N TRP A 260 -8.82 24.99 19.47
CA TRP A 260 -9.06 23.80 20.27
C TRP A 260 -7.91 22.80 20.17
N LEU A 261 -7.41 22.50 18.96
CA LEU A 261 -6.27 21.61 18.71
C LEU A 261 -5.00 22.04 19.46
N ARG A 262 -4.78 23.36 19.64
CA ARG A 262 -3.67 23.92 20.45
C ARG A 262 -3.94 23.94 21.96
N GLY A 263 -5.13 23.50 22.39
CA GLY A 263 -5.57 23.57 23.79
C GLY A 263 -5.91 24.99 24.26
N ALA A 264 -6.02 25.96 23.35
CA ALA A 264 -6.30 27.37 23.67
C ALA A 264 -7.80 27.64 23.93
N SER A 265 -8.70 26.79 23.43
CA SER A 265 -10.14 26.81 23.74
C SER A 265 -10.61 25.39 24.03
N THR A 266 -11.42 25.21 25.07
CA THR A 266 -12.16 23.97 25.31
C THR A 266 -13.59 24.03 24.79
N SER A 267 -14.05 25.17 24.27
CA SER A 267 -15.40 25.29 23.73
C SER A 267 -15.38 25.38 22.21
N ILE A 268 -16.17 24.51 21.58
CA ILE A 268 -16.52 24.58 20.16
C ILE A 268 -18.04 24.68 20.10
N VAL A 269 -18.57 25.74 19.50
CA VAL A 269 -20.02 25.90 19.29
C VAL A 269 -20.80 25.86 20.62
N GLY A 270 -20.26 26.48 21.67
CA GLY A 270 -20.88 26.50 23.00
C GLY A 270 -20.87 25.15 23.73
N THR A 271 -20.25 24.12 23.15
CA THR A 271 -20.07 22.80 23.77
C THR A 271 -18.65 22.70 24.31
N THR A 272 -18.52 22.41 25.61
CA THR A 272 -17.22 22.16 26.23
C THR A 272 -16.73 20.75 25.89
N LEU A 273 -15.56 20.67 25.28
CA LEU A 273 -14.89 19.45 24.86
C LEU A 273 -13.67 19.17 25.75
N SER A 274 -13.25 17.92 25.78
CA SER A 274 -11.95 17.56 26.35
C SER A 274 -10.81 18.14 25.52
N ALA A 275 -9.63 18.25 26.14
CA ALA A 275 -8.44 18.65 25.40
C ALA A 275 -8.11 17.63 24.28
N PRO A 276 -7.60 18.06 23.12
CA PRO A 276 -7.29 17.18 21.99
C PRO A 276 -6.44 15.96 22.35
N ARG A 277 -5.44 16.15 23.22
CA ARG A 277 -4.57 15.07 23.71
C ARG A 277 -5.34 13.92 24.39
N VAL A 278 -6.49 14.21 24.99
CA VAL A 278 -7.36 13.19 25.62
C VAL A 278 -7.98 12.30 24.55
N TYR A 279 -8.46 12.88 23.45
CA TYR A 279 -8.98 12.11 22.31
C TYR A 279 -7.88 11.33 21.59
N ALA A 280 -6.69 11.94 21.45
CA ALA A 280 -5.54 11.31 20.83
C ALA A 280 -4.94 10.17 21.69
N GLY A 281 -5.18 10.19 23.01
CA GLY A 281 -4.48 9.32 23.96
C GLY A 281 -2.98 9.62 24.04
N THR A 282 -2.56 10.85 23.73
CA THR A 282 -1.15 11.26 23.65
C THR A 282 -0.72 12.17 24.78
N LEU A 283 0.60 12.32 24.96
CA LEU A 283 1.16 13.31 25.89
C LEU A 283 0.81 14.73 25.43
N ASN A 284 0.99 14.98 24.14
CA ASN A 284 0.75 16.29 23.54
C ASN A 284 0.22 16.19 22.09
N VAL A 285 -0.39 17.28 21.64
CA VAL A 285 -0.74 17.53 20.23
C VAL A 285 -0.12 18.87 19.85
N GLU A 286 0.67 18.88 18.80
CA GLU A 286 1.40 20.06 18.33
C GLU A 286 0.95 20.42 16.92
N ILE A 287 0.72 21.71 16.66
CA ILE A 287 0.51 22.21 15.29
C ILE A 287 1.80 22.89 14.82
N ILE A 288 2.38 22.38 13.75
CA ILE A 288 3.57 22.93 13.10
C ILE A 288 3.12 23.69 11.86
N ASN A 289 3.37 24.99 11.82
CA ASN A 289 3.06 25.81 10.65
C ASN A 289 4.21 25.78 9.67
N VAL A 290 3.94 25.37 8.44
CA VAL A 290 4.95 25.37 7.37
C VAL A 290 4.51 26.28 6.24
N PRO A 291 5.31 27.29 5.88
CA PRO A 291 5.01 28.18 4.78
C PRO A 291 5.15 27.43 3.45
N ILE A 292 4.15 27.54 2.58
CA ILE A 292 4.14 26.87 1.26
C ILE A 292 5.13 27.51 0.28
N SER A 293 5.48 28.79 0.47
CA SER A 293 6.47 29.50 -0.34
C SER A 293 7.93 29.18 0.03
N GLY A 294 8.15 28.24 0.95
CA GLY A 294 9.48 27.84 1.40
C GLY A 294 10.18 26.87 0.45
N GLU A 295 11.48 26.65 0.66
CA GLU A 295 12.24 25.61 -0.03
C GLU A 295 11.65 24.21 0.25
N MET A 296 11.45 23.39 -0.78
CA MET A 296 10.91 22.02 -0.66
C MET A 296 11.65 21.15 0.37
N ALA A 297 12.94 21.42 0.61
CA ALA A 297 13.73 20.76 1.63
C ALA A 297 13.16 20.96 3.04
N VAL A 298 12.63 22.15 3.34
CA VAL A 298 12.01 22.46 4.63
C VAL A 298 10.75 21.63 4.83
N LEU A 299 9.90 21.54 3.80
CA LEU A 299 8.69 20.72 3.86
C LEU A 299 9.03 19.24 4.10
N GLN A 300 10.06 18.72 3.43
CA GLN A 300 10.52 17.35 3.60
C GLN A 300 10.94 17.05 5.04
N THR A 301 11.67 17.95 5.70
CA THR A 301 12.05 17.76 7.12
C THR A 301 10.82 17.65 8.04
N TYR A 302 9.79 18.48 7.82
CA TYR A 302 8.62 18.47 8.70
C TYR A 302 7.65 17.32 8.42
N ILE A 303 7.56 16.86 7.16
CA ILE A 303 6.62 15.82 6.78
C ILE A 303 7.03 14.45 7.35
N GLU A 304 8.32 14.22 7.59
CA GLU A 304 8.84 12.94 8.10
C GLU A 304 8.31 12.58 9.50
N GLU A 305 8.01 13.59 10.32
CA GLU A 305 7.50 13.41 11.69
C GLU A 305 6.02 13.82 11.83
N ALA A 306 5.37 14.22 10.73
CA ALA A 306 3.95 14.58 10.76
C ALA A 306 3.09 13.33 10.95
N SER A 307 2.05 13.44 11.78
CA SER A 307 1.01 12.41 11.94
C SER A 307 -0.23 12.75 11.11
N ILE A 308 -0.52 14.04 10.98
CA ILE A 308 -1.63 14.60 10.23
C ILE A 308 -1.11 15.77 9.40
N ILE A 309 -1.51 15.87 8.14
CA ILE A 309 -1.24 17.02 7.28
C ILE A 309 -2.55 17.72 6.99
N TRP A 310 -2.64 18.99 7.37
CA TRP A 310 -3.69 19.90 6.95
C TRP A 310 -3.19 20.75 5.79
N VAL A 311 -3.93 20.75 4.69
CA VAL A 311 -3.65 21.55 3.49
C VAL A 311 -4.77 22.56 3.33
N GLY A 312 -4.46 23.83 3.60
CA GLY A 312 -5.36 24.95 3.34
C GLY A 312 -5.53 25.21 1.84
N ALA A 313 -6.61 25.91 1.49
CA ALA A 313 -6.93 26.29 0.12
C ALA A 313 -5.87 27.28 -0.40
N SER A 314 -5.19 26.91 -1.49
CA SER A 314 -4.08 27.71 -2.02
C SER A 314 -3.91 27.54 -3.52
N GLU A 315 -3.76 28.65 -4.23
CA GLU A 315 -3.42 28.63 -5.66
C GLU A 315 -1.90 28.45 -5.89
N ILE A 316 -1.11 28.65 -4.83
CA ILE A 316 0.36 28.63 -4.91
C ILE A 316 0.98 27.29 -4.47
N HIS A 317 0.19 26.25 -4.24
CA HIS A 317 0.73 24.92 -3.93
C HIS A 317 1.60 24.42 -5.08
N HIS A 318 2.91 24.26 -4.83
CA HIS A 318 3.84 23.72 -5.80
C HIS A 318 3.54 22.24 -6.11
N TYR A 319 3.70 21.84 -7.38
CA TYR A 319 3.55 20.44 -7.80
C TYR A 319 4.40 19.47 -6.96
N GLY A 320 5.62 19.88 -6.60
CA GLY A 320 6.50 19.09 -5.74
C GLY A 320 5.92 18.80 -4.35
N ALA A 321 5.15 19.73 -3.76
CA ALA A 321 4.48 19.51 -2.48
C ALA A 321 3.41 18.43 -2.59
N GLY A 322 2.62 18.44 -3.67
CA GLY A 322 1.63 17.40 -3.94
C GLY A 322 2.26 16.01 -4.09
N VAL A 323 3.39 15.92 -4.82
CA VAL A 323 4.14 14.66 -4.97
C VAL A 323 4.65 14.16 -3.61
N LEU A 324 5.27 15.03 -2.82
CA LEU A 324 5.83 14.67 -1.53
C LEU A 324 4.75 14.20 -0.54
N ILE A 325 3.59 14.88 -0.50
CA ILE A 325 2.45 14.48 0.33
C ILE A 325 1.88 13.14 -0.13
N ASN A 326 1.81 12.89 -1.44
CA ASN A 326 1.35 11.61 -1.99
C ASN A 326 2.31 10.46 -1.62
N GLU A 327 3.62 10.66 -1.74
CA GLU A 327 4.62 9.68 -1.33
C GLU A 327 4.55 9.40 0.17
N TRP A 328 4.42 10.44 0.98
CA TRP A 328 4.23 10.32 2.43
C TRP A 328 2.95 9.54 2.78
N SER A 329 1.82 9.87 2.14
CA SER A 329 0.53 9.21 2.37
C SER A 329 0.58 7.73 1.96
N LYS A 330 1.13 7.41 0.78
CA LYS A 330 1.29 6.03 0.29
C LYS A 330 2.24 5.18 1.13
N ALA A 331 3.21 5.80 1.79
CA ALA A 331 4.05 5.12 2.76
C ALA A 331 3.31 4.78 4.08
N GLY A 332 2.00 5.07 4.18
CA GLY A 332 1.18 4.79 5.35
C GLY A 332 1.53 5.68 6.54
N LYS A 333 2.11 6.87 6.29
CA LYS A 333 2.67 7.74 7.32
C LYS A 333 1.66 8.66 8.00
N GLY A 334 0.39 8.67 7.58
CA GLY A 334 -0.65 9.32 8.37
C GLY A 334 -1.89 9.74 7.61
N ILE A 335 -2.50 10.83 8.06
CA ILE A 335 -3.79 11.34 7.57
C ILE A 335 -3.58 12.66 6.84
N VAL A 336 -4.16 12.81 5.65
CA VAL A 336 -4.17 14.07 4.90
C VAL A 336 -5.57 14.65 4.90
N MET A 337 -5.68 15.94 5.23
CA MET A 337 -6.91 16.71 5.15
C MET A 337 -6.69 17.90 4.22
N ILE A 338 -7.57 18.08 3.24
CA ILE A 338 -7.42 19.13 2.22
C ILE A 338 -8.70 19.93 2.11
N THR A 339 -8.55 21.24 2.00
CA THR A 339 -9.62 22.15 1.57
C THR A 339 -9.19 22.87 0.30
N GLY A 340 -10.09 23.08 -0.67
CA GLY A 340 -9.77 23.79 -1.91
C GLY A 340 -10.97 24.43 -2.60
N ASP A 341 -10.75 25.61 -3.19
CA ASP A 341 -11.77 26.54 -3.74
C ASP A 341 -12.10 26.31 -5.19
N LYS A 342 -11.09 26.01 -5.99
CA LYS A 342 -11.21 25.95 -7.44
C LYS A 342 -10.22 24.99 -8.06
N ALA A 343 -10.40 24.70 -9.34
CA ALA A 343 -9.53 23.81 -10.10
C ALA A 343 -8.04 24.24 -10.06
N ALA A 344 -7.75 25.53 -9.93
CA ALA A 344 -6.38 26.04 -9.79
C ALA A 344 -5.67 25.56 -8.50
N GLU A 345 -6.43 25.12 -7.49
CA GLU A 345 -5.93 24.65 -6.19
C GLU A 345 -5.81 23.12 -6.12
N SER A 346 -6.01 22.45 -7.26
CA SER A 346 -6.08 20.99 -7.36
C SER A 346 -4.72 20.30 -7.30
N THR A 347 -3.60 21.02 -7.15
CA THR A 347 -2.25 20.42 -7.21
C THR A 347 -2.05 19.25 -6.24
N VAL A 348 -2.36 19.44 -4.95
CA VAL A 348 -2.24 18.38 -3.94
C VAL A 348 -3.35 17.32 -4.08
N PRO A 349 -4.65 17.70 -4.22
CA PRO A 349 -5.71 16.73 -4.51
C PRO A 349 -5.41 15.83 -5.71
N ASN A 350 -4.96 16.39 -6.84
CA ASN A 350 -4.68 15.65 -8.07
C ASN A 350 -3.54 14.66 -7.88
N ALA A 351 -2.50 15.03 -7.13
CA ALA A 351 -1.39 14.13 -6.82
C ALA A 351 -1.85 12.90 -6.02
N LEU A 352 -2.89 13.07 -5.21
CA LEU A 352 -3.55 12.01 -4.45
C LEU A 352 -4.67 11.30 -5.24
N GLY A 353 -4.97 11.73 -6.47
CA GLY A 353 -5.97 11.13 -7.36
C GLY A 353 -7.39 11.70 -7.24
N TYR A 354 -7.54 12.86 -6.61
CA TYR A 354 -8.82 13.55 -6.39
C TYR A 354 -8.88 14.84 -7.20
N TYR A 355 -10.07 15.24 -7.65
CA TYR A 355 -10.25 16.43 -8.47
C TYR A 355 -11.14 17.43 -7.75
N ILE A 356 -10.74 18.70 -7.78
CA ILE A 356 -11.55 19.83 -7.31
C ILE A 356 -12.02 20.60 -8.55
N GLU A 357 -13.33 20.83 -8.65
CA GLU A 357 -13.98 21.55 -9.74
C GLU A 357 -14.68 22.81 -9.22
N ASP A 358 -14.81 23.81 -10.08
CA ASP A 358 -15.54 25.05 -9.77
C ASP A 358 -17.06 24.78 -9.84
N GLY A 359 -17.77 25.09 -8.76
CA GLY A 359 -19.23 24.98 -8.66
C GLY A 359 -19.91 26.31 -8.44
N SER A 360 -21.25 26.38 -8.31
CA SER A 360 -21.96 27.67 -8.17
C SER A 360 -23.14 27.63 -7.21
N SER A 361 -23.15 26.69 -6.26
CA SER A 361 -24.29 26.41 -5.39
C SER A 361 -24.16 27.05 -4.01
N ALA A 362 -25.30 27.24 -3.33
CA ALA A 362 -25.42 28.04 -2.11
C ALA A 362 -25.61 27.23 -0.82
N TYR A 363 -25.98 25.93 -0.89
CA TYR A 363 -26.38 25.16 0.29
C TYR A 363 -25.89 23.71 0.31
N GLY A 364 -25.29 23.32 1.44
CA GLY A 364 -24.77 21.97 1.68
C GLY A 364 -25.53 21.18 2.74
N SER A 365 -25.51 19.86 2.62
CA SER A 365 -26.00 18.88 3.59
C SER A 365 -24.92 17.87 3.94
N VAL A 366 -24.86 17.46 5.21
CA VAL A 366 -23.99 16.36 5.69
C VAL A 366 -24.82 15.11 5.91
N TYR A 367 -24.27 13.98 5.50
CA TYR A 367 -24.82 12.66 5.73
C TYR A 367 -23.89 11.88 6.67
N GLY A 368 -23.89 12.22 7.95
CA GLY A 368 -22.99 11.60 8.94
C GLY A 368 -23.15 10.07 9.02
N SER A 369 -24.36 9.56 8.72
CA SER A 369 -24.65 8.13 8.64
C SER A 369 -23.85 7.37 7.59
N ARG A 370 -23.21 8.06 6.64
CA ARG A 370 -22.31 7.47 5.64
C ARG A 370 -20.89 7.25 6.17
N LEU A 371 -20.51 7.86 7.28
CA LEU A 371 -19.23 7.69 7.96
C LEU A 371 -19.44 7.45 9.46
N PRO A 372 -20.13 6.37 9.85
CA PRO A 372 -20.38 6.06 11.26
C PRO A 372 -19.08 5.87 12.05
N GLU A 373 -17.98 5.47 11.40
CA GLU A 373 -16.65 5.35 11.99
C GLU A 373 -16.16 6.69 12.55
N VAL A 374 -16.51 7.79 11.88
CA VAL A 374 -16.06 9.15 12.20
C VAL A 374 -17.08 9.88 13.07
N PHE A 375 -18.37 9.77 12.74
CA PHE A 375 -19.42 10.63 13.31
C PHE A 375 -20.31 9.97 14.36
N SER A 376 -19.98 8.76 14.81
CA SER A 376 -20.74 8.06 15.86
C SER A 376 -20.14 8.29 17.24
N SER A 377 -20.98 8.59 18.23
CA SER A 377 -20.56 8.63 19.65
C SER A 377 -20.00 7.30 20.14
N ALA A 378 -20.43 6.18 19.57
CA ALA A 378 -19.86 4.85 19.86
C ALA A 378 -18.36 4.76 19.51
N ASN A 379 -17.89 5.60 18.59
CA ASN A 379 -16.49 5.69 18.16
C ASN A 379 -15.74 6.86 18.81
N GLY A 380 -16.40 7.59 19.73
CA GLY A 380 -15.82 8.71 20.47
C GLY A 380 -16.08 10.09 19.88
N ALA A 381 -16.94 10.20 18.84
CA ALA A 381 -17.30 11.48 18.24
C ALA A 381 -18.07 12.35 19.25
N PRO A 382 -17.57 13.55 19.61
CA PRO A 382 -18.22 14.39 20.61
C PRO A 382 -19.58 14.95 20.16
N PHE A 383 -19.78 15.20 18.87
CA PHE A 383 -21.02 15.81 18.37
C PHE A 383 -22.02 14.84 17.76
N ASN A 384 -21.58 13.61 17.46
CA ASN A 384 -22.43 12.52 16.96
C ASN A 384 -23.28 12.90 15.73
N ILE A 385 -22.64 13.48 14.71
CA ILE A 385 -23.33 13.93 13.48
C ILE A 385 -23.97 12.75 12.72
N GLY A 386 -23.60 11.49 13.05
CA GLY A 386 -24.08 10.27 12.42
C GLY A 386 -25.60 10.05 12.42
N THR A 387 -26.32 10.70 13.32
CA THR A 387 -27.76 10.47 13.54
C THR A 387 -28.67 11.50 12.86
N ILE A 388 -28.12 12.57 12.29
CA ILE A 388 -28.89 13.72 11.81
C ILE A 388 -28.31 14.31 10.53
N SER A 389 -29.18 14.52 9.54
CA SER A 389 -28.88 15.37 8.39
C SER A 389 -28.86 16.82 8.87
N GLN A 390 -27.68 17.40 9.03
CA GLN A 390 -27.53 18.82 9.37
C GLN A 390 -27.28 19.64 8.11
N GLY A 391 -27.99 20.76 7.98
CA GLY A 391 -27.65 21.78 6.99
C GLY A 391 -26.34 22.46 7.37
N ILE A 392 -25.42 22.57 6.43
CA ILE A 392 -24.15 23.27 6.61
C ILE A 392 -24.19 24.63 5.92
N GLY A 393 -23.57 25.61 6.58
CA GLY A 393 -23.40 26.97 6.09
C GLY A 393 -22.35 27.07 5.03
N TYR A 394 -22.70 27.79 3.98
CA TYR A 394 -21.85 28.09 2.86
C TYR A 394 -21.94 29.60 2.57
N SER A 395 -20.83 30.21 2.17
CA SER A 395 -20.76 31.63 1.83
C SER A 395 -20.31 31.78 0.39
N GLY A 396 -21.18 32.33 -0.47
CA GLY A 396 -20.80 32.85 -1.78
C GLY A 396 -21.37 32.15 -3.01
N SER A 397 -20.75 32.47 -4.14
CA SER A 397 -20.79 31.76 -5.43
C SER A 397 -19.39 31.15 -5.60
N ASN A 398 -19.24 29.99 -6.26
CA ASN A 398 -17.98 29.25 -6.41
C ASN A 398 -17.71 28.22 -5.30
N CYS A 399 -18.45 27.10 -5.30
CA CYS A 399 -18.23 25.99 -4.38
C CYS A 399 -17.31 24.95 -5.02
N GLY A 400 -16.28 24.50 -4.30
CA GLY A 400 -15.48 23.37 -4.78
C GLY A 400 -16.34 22.10 -4.81
N TYR A 401 -16.63 21.56 -5.99
CA TYR A 401 -17.08 20.18 -6.09
C TYR A 401 -15.86 19.28 -6.05
N VAL A 402 -15.99 18.17 -5.35
CA VAL A 402 -14.93 17.18 -5.29
C VAL A 402 -15.40 15.98 -6.10
N SER A 403 -14.53 15.41 -6.93
CA SER A 403 -14.79 14.12 -7.55
C SER A 403 -13.66 13.16 -7.23
N SER A 404 -14.03 11.90 -6.98
CA SER A 404 -13.11 10.84 -6.62
C SER A 404 -13.53 9.53 -7.24
N LYS A 405 -12.55 8.68 -7.56
CA LYS A 405 -12.76 7.28 -7.93
C LYS A 405 -12.86 6.36 -6.69
N THR A 406 -12.47 6.84 -5.52
CA THR A 406 -12.43 6.08 -4.25
C THR A 406 -12.99 6.89 -3.07
N GLY A 407 -13.31 6.22 -1.98
CA GLY A 407 -13.84 6.84 -0.77
C GLY A 407 -15.35 7.10 -0.78
N THR A 408 -15.81 7.74 0.28
CA THR A 408 -17.22 7.94 0.59
C THR A 408 -17.58 9.42 0.57
N VAL A 409 -18.59 9.77 -0.21
CA VAL A 409 -19.20 11.11 -0.20
C VAL A 409 -20.06 11.26 1.06
N PHE A 410 -19.68 12.16 1.96
CA PHE A 410 -20.42 12.41 3.19
C PHE A 410 -20.99 13.83 3.28
N MET A 411 -20.68 14.70 2.31
CA MET A 411 -21.33 16.01 2.15
C MET A 411 -21.69 16.25 0.69
N ASN A 412 -22.86 16.86 0.47
CA ASN A 412 -23.29 17.34 -0.83
C ASN A 412 -23.68 18.81 -0.78
N VAL A 413 -23.50 19.54 -1.88
CA VAL A 413 -24.06 20.88 -2.11
C VAL A 413 -24.89 20.83 -3.38
N ASP A 414 -26.19 21.15 -3.28
CA ASP A 414 -27.16 21.09 -4.38
C ASP A 414 -27.09 19.80 -5.24
N GLY A 415 -26.87 18.66 -4.59
CA GLY A 415 -26.80 17.34 -5.23
C GLY A 415 -25.40 16.93 -5.73
N TYR A 416 -24.43 17.84 -5.68
CA TYR A 416 -23.05 17.56 -6.07
C TYR A 416 -22.20 17.18 -4.85
N PRO A 417 -21.29 16.20 -4.98
CA PRO A 417 -20.36 15.85 -3.91
C PRO A 417 -19.43 17.00 -3.54
N SER A 418 -19.29 17.26 -2.26
CA SER A 418 -18.52 18.40 -1.76
C SER A 418 -17.57 18.08 -0.61
N ALA A 419 -17.67 16.87 -0.04
CA ALA A 419 -16.62 16.32 0.81
C ALA A 419 -16.55 14.79 0.70
N PHE A 420 -15.33 14.28 0.72
CA PHE A 420 -15.01 12.85 0.60
C PHE A 420 -14.11 12.41 1.74
N ALA A 421 -14.30 11.17 2.17
CA ALA A 421 -13.36 10.49 3.05
C ALA A 421 -12.95 9.15 2.42
N ASP A 422 -11.66 8.95 2.25
CA ASP A 422 -11.05 7.66 1.95
C ASP A 422 -10.32 7.20 3.21
N LEU A 423 -11.05 6.52 4.10
CA LEU A 423 -10.51 6.08 5.40
C LEU A 423 -9.40 5.04 5.23
N SER A 424 -9.40 4.26 4.15
CA SER A 424 -8.34 3.30 3.85
C SER A 424 -7.00 3.97 3.56
N ASN A 425 -7.03 5.13 2.91
CA ASN A 425 -5.83 5.91 2.60
C ASN A 425 -5.60 7.08 3.59
N GLY A 426 -6.48 7.24 4.59
CA GLY A 426 -6.41 8.33 5.56
C GLY A 426 -6.62 9.71 4.92
N VAL A 427 -7.45 9.84 3.90
CA VAL A 427 -7.64 11.12 3.18
C VAL A 427 -9.04 11.70 3.46
N PHE A 428 -9.09 12.98 3.81
CA PHE A 428 -10.31 13.80 3.83
C PHE A 428 -10.15 14.99 2.90
N ILE A 429 -11.17 15.25 2.09
CA ILE A 429 -11.19 16.40 1.18
C ILE A 429 -12.49 17.15 1.36
N PHE A 430 -12.39 18.47 1.43
CA PHE A 430 -13.49 19.41 1.49
C PHE A 430 -13.38 20.38 0.31
N GLY A 431 -14.51 20.68 -0.33
CA GLY A 431 -14.61 21.90 -1.14
C GLY A 431 -14.52 23.16 -0.27
N ASP A 432 -14.23 24.31 -0.85
CA ASP A 432 -14.08 25.56 -0.09
C ASP A 432 -15.40 26.17 0.41
N LYS A 433 -15.24 27.14 1.31
CA LYS A 433 -16.25 28.03 1.93
C LYS A 433 -17.27 27.34 2.82
N PHE A 434 -17.04 26.08 3.18
CA PHE A 434 -17.72 25.50 4.33
C PHE A 434 -17.36 26.27 5.60
N GLY A 435 -18.39 26.79 6.29
CA GLY A 435 -18.19 27.59 7.50
C GLY A 435 -17.67 29.02 7.27
N SER A 436 -17.76 29.57 6.06
CA SER A 436 -17.37 30.95 5.75
C SER A 436 -18.42 32.01 6.15
N VAL A 437 -19.64 31.61 6.55
CA VAL A 437 -20.63 32.55 7.13
C VAL A 437 -20.26 32.93 8.56
N SER A 438 -20.13 34.22 8.85
CA SER A 438 -19.54 34.75 10.10
C SER A 438 -20.30 34.44 11.41
N SER A 439 -21.48 33.80 11.35
CA SER A 439 -22.23 33.36 12.54
C SER A 439 -23.46 32.50 12.17
N GLY A 440 -23.93 31.67 13.13
CA GLY A 440 -25.21 30.94 13.06
C GLY A 440 -25.11 29.41 13.13
N ASP A 441 -26.26 28.72 13.19
CA ASP A 441 -26.37 27.26 13.33
C ASP A 441 -25.61 26.48 12.26
N ARG A 442 -25.51 27.08 11.08
CA ARG A 442 -24.89 26.51 9.90
C ARG A 442 -23.35 26.54 9.94
N TRP A 443 -22.76 27.61 10.49
CA TRP A 443 -21.32 27.68 10.82
C TRP A 443 -20.99 26.66 11.92
N ASN A 444 -21.86 26.65 12.93
CA ASN A 444 -21.81 25.74 14.07
C ASN A 444 -21.78 24.27 13.62
N ASN A 445 -22.60 23.88 12.64
CA ASN A 445 -22.65 22.50 12.16
C ASN A 445 -21.36 22.07 11.44
N PHE A 446 -20.72 22.94 10.66
CA PHE A 446 -19.43 22.59 10.05
C PHE A 446 -18.30 22.47 11.07
N ALA A 447 -18.28 23.34 12.08
CA ALA A 447 -17.32 23.22 13.18
C ALA A 447 -17.43 21.87 13.88
N LYS A 448 -18.65 21.39 14.13
CA LYS A 448 -18.88 20.05 14.69
C LYS A 448 -18.35 18.93 13.80
N VAL A 449 -18.65 18.99 12.50
CA VAL A 449 -18.15 18.00 11.51
C VAL A 449 -16.63 17.97 11.50
N LEU A 450 -15.99 19.12 11.40
CA LEU A 450 -14.54 19.22 11.37
C LEU A 450 -13.92 18.72 12.68
N THR A 451 -14.53 19.05 13.83
CA THR A 451 -14.08 18.52 15.12
C THR A 451 -14.21 17.00 15.22
N ASP A 452 -15.33 16.40 14.81
CA ASP A 452 -15.50 14.94 14.82
C ASP A 452 -14.46 14.25 13.91
N ILE A 453 -14.15 14.83 12.74
CA ILE A 453 -13.09 14.35 11.83
C ILE A 453 -11.71 14.44 12.49
N PHE A 454 -11.39 15.55 13.17
CA PHE A 454 -10.13 15.65 13.90
C PHE A 454 -10.07 14.69 15.09
N VAL A 455 -11.15 14.48 15.83
CA VAL A 455 -11.18 13.48 16.92
C VAL A 455 -10.88 12.08 16.38
N TRP A 456 -11.52 11.68 15.28
CA TRP A 456 -11.22 10.42 14.61
C TRP A 456 -9.76 10.36 14.17
N SER A 457 -9.26 11.45 13.58
CA SER A 457 -7.90 11.48 13.03
C SER A 457 -6.83 11.44 14.11
N LEU A 458 -7.02 12.16 15.22
CA LEU A 458 -6.13 12.12 16.38
C LEU A 458 -6.00 10.71 16.97
N LYS A 459 -7.10 9.95 16.96
CA LYS A 459 -7.12 8.56 17.45
C LYS A 459 -6.42 7.59 16.50
N ASN A 460 -6.56 7.79 15.18
CA ASN A 460 -6.12 6.84 14.17
C ASN A 460 -4.77 7.18 13.52
N ALA A 461 -4.31 8.42 13.64
CA ALA A 461 -3.03 8.84 13.08
C ALA A 461 -1.86 8.07 13.73
N PRO A 462 -0.81 7.76 12.96
CA PRO A 462 0.40 7.15 13.49
C PRO A 462 1.10 8.12 14.44
N ILE A 463 1.82 7.53 15.39
CA ILE A 463 2.75 8.23 16.27
C ILE A 463 4.16 8.00 15.75
N HIS A 464 5.03 9.00 15.93
CA HIS A 464 6.38 8.99 15.39
C HIS A 464 7.46 9.01 16.47
#